data_AF-A0A671VE10-F1
#
_entry.id   AF-A0A671VE10-F1
#
_cell.length_a   1.000
_cell.length_b   1.000
_cell.length_c   1.000
_cell.angle_alpha   90.00
_cell.angle_beta   90.00
_cell.angle_gamma   90.00
#
_symmetry.space_group_name_H-M   'P 1'
#
loop_
_entity.id
_entity.type
_entity.pdbx_description
1 polymer ?
#
loop_
_entity_poly.entity_id
_entity_poly.type
_entity_poly.pdbx_seq_one_letter_code
_entity_poly.pdbx_strand_id
1 'polypeptide(L)'
;MPPNTIRKALADTLEDLSKRDFEKFCHEILDRREEPRIRRNRLEGKNYLDVVDVLVCTFTESKALQVTVETLRQIDCNEDADALGEITVYISASI
;
A
#
# COMPACT_ATOMS: atom_id res chain seq x y z
N MET A 1 -10.02 21.11 0.64
CA MET A 1 -9.82 19.64 0.59
C MET A 1 -8.66 19.34 -0.34
N PRO A 2 -7.84 18.31 -0.06
CA PRO A 2 -7.36 17.50 -1.15
C PRO A 2 -7.78 16.03 -0.98
N PRO A 3 -8.49 15.46 -1.97
CA PRO A 3 -9.05 14.11 -1.92
C PRO A 3 -8.01 13.00 -2.20
N ASN A 4 -6.74 13.18 -1.81
CA ASN A 4 -5.66 12.25 -2.19
C ASN A 4 -4.62 11.98 -1.06
N THR A 5 -4.98 12.17 0.20
CA THR A 5 -4.03 11.96 1.32
C THR A 5 -3.61 10.50 1.45
N ILE A 6 -4.53 9.55 1.26
CA ILE A 6 -4.25 8.11 1.36
C ILE A 6 -3.33 7.67 0.23
N ARG A 7 -3.65 8.06 -1.00
CA ARG A 7 -2.83 7.74 -2.17
C ARG A 7 -1.41 8.30 -2.04
N LYS A 8 -1.27 9.51 -1.50
CA LYS A 8 0.04 10.11 -1.25
C LYS A 8 0.77 9.37 -0.13
N ALA A 9 0.12 9.08 0.99
CA ALA A 9 0.73 8.35 2.10
C ALA A 9 1.22 6.97 1.65
N LEU A 10 0.41 6.23 0.90
CA LEU A 10 0.81 4.96 0.29
C LEU A 10 2.04 5.09 -0.61
N ALA A 11 2.09 6.16 -1.43
CA ALA A 11 3.22 6.38 -2.33
C ALA A 11 4.50 6.73 -1.57
N ASP A 12 4.40 7.57 -0.54
CA ASP A 12 5.49 7.98 0.33
C ASP A 12 6.08 6.76 1.07
N THR A 13 5.21 5.94 1.67
CA THR A 13 5.63 4.69 2.34
C THR A 13 6.29 3.72 1.37
N LEU A 14 5.73 3.50 0.17
CA LEU A 14 6.35 2.60 -0.80
C LEU A 14 7.63 3.17 -1.43
N GLU A 15 7.82 4.50 -1.42
CA GLU A 15 9.05 5.16 -1.86
C GLU A 15 10.17 5.02 -0.82
N ASP A 16 9.85 5.07 0.48
CA ASP A 16 10.82 4.89 1.57
C ASP A 16 11.35 3.45 1.65
N LEU A 17 10.53 2.47 1.22
CA LEU A 17 10.95 1.08 1.14
C LEU A 17 12.20 0.89 0.28
N SER A 18 13.14 0.12 0.82
CA SER A 18 14.25 -0.41 0.03
C SER A 18 13.74 -1.24 -1.13
N LYS A 19 14.44 -1.21 -2.28
CA LYS A 19 14.08 -1.99 -3.48
C LYS A 19 13.76 -3.46 -3.18
N ARG A 20 14.53 -4.08 -2.28
CA ARG A 20 14.33 -5.47 -1.84
C ARG A 20 12.95 -5.65 -1.17
N ASP A 21 12.58 -4.75 -0.28
CA ASP A 21 11.34 -4.87 0.48
C ASP A 21 10.14 -4.48 -0.36
N PHE A 22 10.30 -3.53 -1.30
CA PHE A 22 9.32 -3.27 -2.35
C PHE A 22 9.07 -4.49 -3.26
N GLU A 23 10.12 -5.22 -3.63
CA GLU A 23 9.98 -6.46 -4.41
C GLU A 23 9.25 -7.55 -3.61
N LYS A 24 9.56 -7.71 -2.32
CA LYS A 24 8.80 -8.62 -1.42
C LYS A 24 7.35 -8.19 -1.28
N PHE A 25 7.09 -6.89 -1.08
CA PHE A 25 5.76 -6.32 -0.99
C PHE A 25 4.93 -6.68 -2.22
N CYS A 26 5.47 -6.44 -3.41
CA CYS A 26 4.80 -6.83 -4.65
C CYS A 26 4.53 -8.33 -4.71
N HIS A 27 5.49 -9.16 -4.29
CA HIS A 27 5.32 -10.61 -4.27
C HIS A 27 4.20 -11.06 -3.32
N GLU A 28 4.11 -10.49 -2.11
CA GLU A 28 3.08 -10.81 -1.13
C GLU A 28 1.68 -10.41 -1.62
N ILE A 29 1.55 -9.22 -2.21
CA ILE A 29 0.29 -8.77 -2.83
C ILE A 29 -0.15 -9.71 -3.96
N LEU A 30 0.81 -10.23 -4.74
CA LEU A 30 0.55 -11.17 -5.83
C LEU A 30 0.24 -12.59 -5.33
N ASP A 31 0.84 -13.01 -4.22
CA ASP A 31 0.56 -14.32 -3.61
C ASP A 31 -0.81 -14.34 -2.92
N ARG A 32 -1.32 -13.17 -2.51
CA ARG A 32 -2.63 -13.02 -1.88
C ARG A 32 -3.72 -13.75 -2.68
N ARG A 33 -4.28 -14.79 -2.05
CA ARG A 33 -5.32 -15.65 -2.64
C ARG A 33 -6.74 -15.10 -2.49
N GLU A 34 -6.88 -14.07 -1.66
CA GLU A 34 -8.14 -13.41 -1.37
C GLU A 34 -8.56 -12.48 -2.53
N GLU A 35 -9.85 -12.47 -2.87
CA GLU A 35 -10.38 -11.57 -3.89
C GLU A 35 -10.56 -10.14 -3.33
N PRO A 36 -10.34 -9.09 -4.14
CA PRO A 36 -9.89 -9.10 -5.54
C PRO A 36 -8.38 -9.37 -5.71
N ARG A 37 -8.03 -10.22 -6.68
CA ARG A 37 -6.63 -10.59 -6.98
C ARG A 37 -6.01 -9.67 -8.02
N ILE A 38 -4.83 -9.15 -7.74
CA ILE A 38 -4.07 -8.35 -8.70
C ILE A 38 -3.28 -9.29 -9.63
N ARG A 39 -3.37 -9.05 -10.94
CA ARG A 39 -2.58 -9.81 -11.93
C ARG A 39 -1.11 -9.38 -11.87
N ARG A 40 -0.16 -10.32 -11.99
CA ARG A 40 1.29 -10.05 -12.04
C ARG A 40 1.67 -8.89 -12.97
N ASN A 41 1.13 -8.88 -14.18
CA ASN A 41 1.40 -7.82 -15.17
C ASN A 41 0.96 -6.40 -14.75
N ARG A 42 0.21 -6.25 -13.65
CA ARG A 42 -0.21 -4.95 -13.11
C ARG A 42 0.76 -4.42 -12.04
N LEU A 43 1.63 -5.27 -11.47
CA LEU A 43 2.57 -4.91 -10.41
C LEU A 43 4.03 -5.12 -10.82
N GLU A 44 4.33 -6.17 -11.57
CA GLU A 44 5.69 -6.49 -11.99
C GLU A 44 6.23 -5.41 -12.94
N GLY A 45 7.40 -4.86 -12.61
CA GLY A 45 8.07 -3.82 -13.40
C GLY A 45 7.46 -2.41 -13.30
N LYS A 46 6.51 -2.21 -12.38
CA LYS A 46 5.88 -0.90 -12.15
C LYS A 46 6.59 -0.11 -11.04
N ASN A 47 6.52 1.22 -11.13
CA ASN A 47 6.98 2.11 -10.06
C ASN A 47 5.96 2.14 -8.91
N TYR A 48 6.40 2.59 -7.74
CA TYR A 48 5.57 2.73 -6.54
C TYR A 48 4.27 3.51 -6.80
N LEU A 49 4.31 4.62 -7.54
CA LEU A 49 3.11 5.40 -7.89
C LEU A 49 2.06 4.60 -8.68
N ASP A 50 2.51 3.79 -9.64
CA ASP A 50 1.63 2.93 -10.42
C ASP A 50 1.08 1.77 -9.58
N VAL A 51 1.90 1.22 -8.67
CA VAL A 51 1.47 0.17 -7.74
C VAL A 51 0.38 0.71 -6.82
N VAL A 52 0.54 1.92 -6.29
CA VAL A 52 -0.50 2.58 -5.48
C VAL A 52 -1.79 2.78 -6.28
N ASP A 53 -1.69 3.26 -7.53
CA ASP A 53 -2.88 3.43 -8.38
C ASP A 53 -3.62 2.11 -8.57
N VAL A 54 -2.88 1.02 -8.84
CA VAL A 54 -3.45 -0.32 -8.99
C VAL A 54 -4.10 -0.79 -7.69
N LEU A 55 -3.48 -0.58 -6.55
CA LEU A 55 -4.03 -0.95 -5.23
C LEU A 55 -5.34 -0.19 -4.96
N VAL A 56 -5.34 1.13 -5.12
CA VAL A 56 -6.52 1.98 -4.88
C VAL A 56 -7.64 1.65 -5.88
N CYS A 57 -7.31 1.44 -7.16
CA CYS A 57 -8.28 1.07 -8.19
C CYS A 57 -8.89 -0.32 -7.95
N THR A 58 -8.11 -1.26 -7.40
CA THR A 58 -8.54 -2.65 -7.18
C THR A 58 -9.31 -2.80 -5.87
N PHE A 59 -8.84 -2.20 -4.78
CA PHE A 59 -9.37 -2.43 -3.44
C PHE A 59 -10.23 -1.28 -2.91
N THR A 60 -10.17 -0.06 -3.48
CA THR A 60 -10.58 1.24 -2.91
C THR A 60 -9.60 1.79 -1.88
N GLU A 61 -9.58 3.11 -1.66
CA GLU A 61 -8.55 3.78 -0.83
C GLU A 61 -8.41 3.20 0.58
N SER A 62 -9.51 3.02 1.30
CA SER A 62 -9.47 2.49 2.68
C SER A 62 -8.95 1.07 2.74
N LYS A 63 -9.37 0.22 1.80
CA LYS A 63 -8.95 -1.18 1.78
C LYS A 63 -7.53 -1.33 1.22
N ALA A 64 -7.13 -0.49 0.28
CA ALA A 64 -5.75 -0.41 -0.20
C ALA A 64 -4.80 -0.05 0.95
N LEU A 65 -5.18 0.91 1.79
CA LEU A 65 -4.41 1.24 2.99
C LEU A 65 -4.29 0.05 3.94
N GLN A 66 -5.42 -0.59 4.26
CA GLN A 66 -5.41 -1.77 5.14
C GLN A 66 -4.53 -2.89 4.60
N VAL A 67 -4.68 -3.23 3.31
CA VAL A 67 -3.88 -4.26 2.64
C VAL A 67 -2.40 -3.90 2.66
N THR A 68 -2.04 -2.64 2.40
CA THR A 68 -0.64 -2.20 2.46
C THR A 68 -0.07 -2.34 3.86
N VAL A 69 -0.78 -1.89 4.91
CA VAL A 69 -0.33 -2.03 6.30
C VAL A 69 -0.14 -3.50 6.69
N GLU A 70 -1.10 -4.36 6.33
CA GLU A 70 -1.00 -5.80 6.59
C GLU A 70 0.20 -6.42 5.86
N THR A 71 0.39 -6.11 4.59
CA THR A 71 1.52 -6.62 3.80
C THR A 71 2.86 -6.11 4.32
N LEU A 72 2.97 -4.83 4.70
CA LEU A 72 4.17 -4.27 5.32
C LEU A 72 4.55 -5.03 6.61
N ARG A 73 3.56 -5.36 7.45
CA ARG A 73 3.78 -6.19 8.64
C ARG A 73 4.22 -7.61 8.30
N GLN A 74 3.75 -8.19 7.20
CA GLN A 74 4.17 -9.53 6.76
C GLN A 74 5.62 -9.58 6.29
N ILE A 75 6.13 -8.49 5.71
CA ILE A 75 7.53 -8.41 5.22
C ILE A 75 8.51 -7.84 6.26
N ASP A 76 8.10 -7.74 7.53
CA ASP A 76 8.83 -7.14 8.66
C ASP A 76 9.06 -5.60 8.58
N CYS A 77 8.39 -4.90 7.66
CA CYS A 77 8.38 -3.43 7.56
C CYS A 77 7.37 -2.81 8.55
N ASN A 78 7.58 -3.07 9.84
CA ASN A 78 6.65 -2.66 10.89
C ASN A 78 6.64 -1.14 11.14
N GLU A 79 7.79 -0.47 11.00
CA GLU A 79 7.91 0.98 11.17
C GLU A 79 7.10 1.73 10.09
N ASP A 80 7.25 1.33 8.83
CA ASP A 80 6.47 1.83 7.70
C ASP A 80 4.96 1.60 7.88
N ALA A 81 4.61 0.41 8.38
CA ALA A 81 3.22 0.05 8.64
C ALA A 81 2.60 0.92 9.75
N ASP A 82 3.36 1.23 10.80
CA ASP A 82 2.91 2.08 11.91
C ASP A 82 2.74 3.52 11.45
N ALA A 83 3.74 4.08 10.75
CA ALA A 83 3.68 5.42 10.19
C ALA A 83 2.45 5.60 9.26
N LEU A 84 2.20 4.63 8.38
CA LEU A 84 1.03 4.64 7.51
C LEU A 84 -0.29 4.49 8.29
N GLY A 85 -0.28 3.71 9.38
CA GLY A 85 -1.41 3.52 10.29
C GLY A 85 -1.75 4.76 11.12
N GLU A 86 -0.76 5.51 11.59
CA GLU A 86 -0.96 6.74 12.35
C GLU A 86 -1.59 7.85 11.51
N ILE A 87 -1.21 7.95 10.22
CA ILE A 87 -1.79 8.90 9.27
C ILE A 87 -3.31 8.70 9.14
N THR A 88 -3.80 7.45 9.14
CA THR A 88 -5.25 7.20 9.03
C THR A 88 -6.02 7.54 10.31
N VAL A 89 -5.41 7.35 11.48
CA VAL A 89 -6.06 7.70 12.76
C VAL A 89 -6.28 9.21 12.82
N TYR A 90 -5.29 10.00 12.40
CA TYR A 90 -5.39 11.46 12.39
C TYR A 90 -6.48 12.00 11.44
N ILE A 91 -6.67 11.35 10.28
CA ILE A 91 -7.73 11.71 9.32
C ILE A 91 -9.12 11.37 9.89
N SER A 92 -9.28 10.21 10.51
CA SER A 92 -10.56 9.79 11.10
C SER A 92 -10.96 10.60 12.34
N ALA A 93 -9.99 11.13 13.09
CA ALA A 93 -10.22 11.93 14.30
C ALA A 93 -10.54 13.41 14.00
N SER A 94 -10.41 13.85 12.75
CA SER A 94 -10.58 15.26 12.34
C SER A 94 -11.87 15.53 11.55
N ILE A 95 -12.82 14.59 11.48
CA ILE A 95 -14.10 14.70 10.75
C ILE A 95 -15.28 14.66 11.74
#